data_AF-A0A9Q9XNN7-F1
#
_entry.id   AF-A0A9Q9XNN7-F1
#
_cell.length_a   1.000
_cell.length_b   1.000
_cell.length_c   1.000
_cell.angle_alpha   90.00
_cell.angle_beta   90.00
_cell.angle_gamma   90.00
#
_symmetry.space_group_name_H-M   'P 1'
#
loop_
_entity.id
_entity.type
_entity.pdbx_description
1 polymer ?
#
loop_
_entity_poly.entity_id
_entity_poly.type
_entity_poly.pdbx_seq_one_letter_code
_entity_poly.pdbx_strand_id
1 'polypeptide(L)'
;MDPSLTEMVEKAIKILRKNSKGFYLFVEGGRIDHGHHAGKAKYALTEAVEFDRAIARAAELTSELDTLSVVTADHSHVFSFGGHSYRGNSVLGVSYSKAEDGKSFTNALYGNGPGYQIVNGTRPDMNETISTSDDYLQQAAVPLDSETHGSEDVAIFAKGPMAHLFHGVQEQSYIAHAMAYAACIEPYTNCQLENYAICTKFSLVVLMLSLLSSLTTLM
;
A
#
# COMPACT_ATOMS: atom_id res chain seq x y z
N MET A 1 18.24 -5.23 -17.27
CA MET A 1 17.70 -5.28 -15.89
C MET A 1 16.91 -4.01 -15.74
N ASP A 2 15.63 -4.15 -15.46
CA ASP A 2 14.70 -3.02 -15.34
C ASP A 2 14.60 -2.60 -13.87
N PRO A 3 14.31 -1.33 -13.57
CA PRO A 3 14.26 -0.84 -12.19
C PRO A 3 13.05 -1.42 -11.44
N SER A 4 13.23 -1.71 -10.15
CA SER A 4 12.10 -2.03 -9.28
C SER A 4 11.25 -0.78 -8.98
N LEU A 5 10.02 -0.97 -8.50
CA LEU A 5 9.18 0.16 -8.08
C LEU A 5 9.85 0.97 -6.98
N THR A 6 10.49 0.28 -6.02
CA THR A 6 11.30 0.90 -4.96
C THR A 6 12.40 1.80 -5.52
N GLU A 7 13.13 1.34 -6.54
CA GLU A 7 14.20 2.13 -7.18
C GLU A 7 13.65 3.34 -7.95
N MET A 8 12.50 3.19 -8.62
CA MET A 8 11.81 4.28 -9.30
C MET A 8 11.34 5.36 -8.32
N VAL A 9 10.74 4.97 -7.19
CA VAL A 9 10.31 5.89 -6.13
C VAL A 9 11.50 6.66 -5.55
N GLU A 10 12.58 5.95 -5.21
CA GLU A 10 13.79 6.59 -4.71
C GLU A 10 14.32 7.64 -5.70
N LYS A 11 14.36 7.29 -7.00
CA LYS A 11 14.83 8.21 -8.03
C LYS A 11 13.91 9.41 -8.19
N ALA A 12 12.60 9.21 -8.18
CA ALA A 12 11.60 10.27 -8.29
C ALA A 12 11.73 11.27 -7.13
N ILE A 13 11.76 10.79 -5.87
CA ILE A 13 11.90 11.64 -4.69
C ILE A 13 13.22 12.43 -4.73
N LYS A 14 14.34 11.80 -5.12
CA LYS A 14 15.64 12.49 -5.25
C LYS A 14 15.62 13.64 -6.27
N ILE A 15 14.77 13.57 -7.29
CA ILE A 15 14.59 14.64 -8.28
C ILE A 15 13.62 15.69 -7.73
N LEU A 16 12.43 15.26 -7.29
CA LEU A 16 11.33 16.13 -6.88
C LEU A 16 11.67 16.99 -5.65
N ARG A 17 12.40 16.43 -4.68
CA ARG A 17 12.81 17.14 -3.45
C ARG A 17 13.70 18.37 -3.68
N LYS A 18 14.18 18.58 -4.92
CA LYS A 18 14.95 19.77 -5.28
C LYS A 18 14.07 21.04 -5.39
N ASN A 19 12.76 20.88 -5.50
CA ASN A 19 11.83 22.01 -5.51
C ASN A 19 11.53 22.46 -4.07
N SER A 20 11.90 23.70 -3.74
CA SER A 20 11.66 24.28 -2.41
C SER A 20 10.17 24.52 -2.09
N LYS A 21 9.28 24.46 -3.09
CA LYS A 21 7.83 24.54 -2.91
C LYS A 21 7.16 23.20 -2.61
N GLY A 22 7.95 22.12 -2.48
CA GLY A 22 7.43 20.76 -2.30
C GLY A 22 7.11 20.08 -3.63
N PHE A 23 6.48 18.91 -3.54
CA PHE A 23 6.09 18.09 -4.69
C PHE A 23 4.85 17.26 -4.39
N TYR A 24 4.17 16.84 -5.47
CA TYR A 24 3.20 15.75 -5.45
C TYR A 24 3.84 14.57 -6.18
N LEU A 25 3.67 13.36 -5.63
CA LEU A 25 4.15 12.13 -6.24
C LEU A 25 3.05 11.07 -6.16
N PHE A 26 2.69 10.54 -7.32
CA PHE A 26 1.83 9.36 -7.43
C PHE A 26 2.70 8.14 -7.72
N VAL A 27 2.47 7.05 -6.98
CA VAL A 27 3.18 5.78 -7.10
C VAL A 27 2.15 4.68 -7.15
N GLU A 28 2.25 3.80 -8.13
CA GLU A 28 1.26 2.76 -8.39
C GLU A 28 1.91 1.39 -8.39
N GLY A 29 1.41 0.48 -7.53
CA GLY A 29 1.68 -0.95 -7.60
C GLY A 29 0.83 -1.63 -8.67
N GLY A 30 0.81 -1.10 -9.89
CA GLY A 30 -0.26 -1.36 -10.86
C GLY A 30 -0.36 -2.80 -11.37
N ARG A 31 0.63 -3.68 -11.10
CA ARG A 31 0.54 -5.09 -11.50
C ARG A 31 0.03 -6.03 -10.39
N ILE A 32 -0.33 -5.49 -9.23
CA ILE A 32 -1.15 -6.21 -8.24
C ILE A 32 -2.46 -6.64 -8.90
N ASP A 33 -3.15 -5.68 -9.52
CA ASP A 33 -4.38 -5.88 -10.30
C ASP A 33 -4.20 -6.93 -11.41
N HIS A 34 -3.18 -6.78 -12.25
CA HIS A 34 -2.88 -7.74 -13.32
C HIS A 34 -2.64 -9.17 -12.78
N GLY A 35 -2.02 -9.31 -11.61
CA GLY A 35 -1.83 -10.60 -10.96
C GLY A 35 -3.16 -11.25 -10.56
N HIS A 36 -4.08 -10.46 -10.02
CA HIS A 36 -5.41 -10.92 -9.64
C HIS A 36 -6.27 -11.28 -10.85
N HIS A 37 -6.32 -10.41 -11.86
CA HIS A 37 -6.99 -10.67 -13.14
C HIS A 37 -6.53 -11.99 -13.78
N ALA A 38 -5.23 -12.28 -13.74
CA ALA A 38 -4.68 -13.52 -14.25
C ALA A 38 -4.99 -14.75 -13.37
N GLY A 39 -5.67 -14.59 -12.23
CA GLY A 39 -5.89 -15.64 -11.24
C GLY A 39 -4.62 -16.10 -10.53
N LYS A 40 -3.54 -15.31 -10.57
CA LYS A 40 -2.20 -15.65 -10.04
C LYS A 40 -1.94 -14.90 -8.74
N ALA A 41 -2.47 -15.40 -7.63
CA ALA A 41 -2.30 -14.77 -6.32
C ALA A 41 -0.83 -14.65 -5.89
N LYS A 42 0.04 -15.60 -6.28
CA LYS A 42 1.48 -15.47 -6.01
C LYS A 42 2.03 -14.20 -6.62
N TYR A 43 1.65 -13.93 -7.87
CA TYR A 43 2.11 -12.76 -8.58
C TYR A 43 1.55 -11.47 -7.97
N ALA A 44 0.23 -11.41 -7.74
CA ALA A 44 -0.42 -10.25 -7.11
C ALA A 44 0.20 -9.90 -5.74
N LEU A 45 0.40 -10.91 -4.88
CA LEU A 45 0.96 -10.70 -3.54
C LEU A 45 2.45 -10.32 -3.59
N THR A 46 3.23 -10.81 -4.55
CA THR A 46 4.62 -10.37 -4.71
C THR A 46 4.72 -8.92 -5.19
N GLU A 47 3.82 -8.48 -6.08
CA GLU A 47 3.75 -7.07 -6.48
C GLU A 47 3.30 -6.19 -5.31
N ALA A 48 2.38 -6.67 -4.46
CA ALA A 48 1.97 -5.97 -3.25
C ALA A 48 3.13 -5.81 -2.25
N VAL A 49 3.98 -6.84 -2.11
CA VAL A 49 5.21 -6.75 -1.30
C VAL A 49 6.19 -5.73 -1.89
N GLU A 50 6.34 -5.65 -3.20
CA GLU A 50 7.21 -4.63 -3.82
C GLU A 50 6.62 -3.22 -3.67
N PHE A 51 5.30 -3.06 -3.73
CA PHE A 51 4.62 -1.79 -3.45
C PHE A 51 4.82 -1.36 -1.98
N ASP A 52 4.70 -2.27 -1.02
CA ASP A 52 4.97 -2.00 0.40
C ASP A 52 6.43 -1.57 0.64
N ARG A 53 7.39 -2.20 -0.04
CA ARG A 53 8.81 -1.76 -0.01
C ARG A 53 8.98 -0.35 -0.57
N ALA A 54 8.26 -0.01 -1.64
CA ALA A 54 8.30 1.33 -2.21
C ALA A 54 7.71 2.38 -1.26
N ILE A 55 6.63 2.04 -0.52
CA ILE A 55 6.06 2.86 0.56
C ILE A 55 7.08 3.08 1.67
N ALA A 56 7.71 2.00 2.16
CA ALA A 56 8.75 2.08 3.19
C ALA A 56 9.92 2.96 2.73
N ARG A 57 10.34 2.82 1.47
CA ARG A 57 11.42 3.63 0.90
C ARG A 57 11.05 5.10 0.78
N ALA A 58 9.81 5.43 0.44
CA ALA A 58 9.33 6.81 0.44
C ALA A 58 9.36 7.40 1.86
N ALA A 59 8.95 6.63 2.87
CA ALA A 59 8.99 7.05 4.27
C ALA A 59 10.41 7.31 4.79
N GLU A 60 11.42 6.56 4.32
CA GLU A 60 12.84 6.82 4.64
C GLU A 60 13.39 8.10 3.99
N LEU A 61 12.81 8.54 2.88
CA LEU A 61 13.31 9.65 2.06
C LEU A 61 12.57 10.97 2.28
N THR A 62 11.53 10.96 3.12
CA THR A 62 10.64 12.10 3.40
C THR A 62 10.45 12.28 4.92
N SER A 63 9.97 13.46 5.34
CA SER A 63 9.70 13.73 6.75
C SER A 63 8.20 13.73 7.01
N GLU A 64 7.74 13.00 8.01
CA GLU A 64 6.32 13.04 8.42
C GLU A 64 5.88 14.40 8.97
N LEU A 65 6.82 15.33 9.21
CA LEU A 65 6.53 16.70 9.64
C LEU A 65 6.05 17.60 8.49
N ASP A 66 6.41 17.28 7.24
CA ASP A 66 6.12 18.11 6.06
C ASP A 66 5.53 17.33 4.88
N THR A 67 5.45 16.01 4.98
CA THR A 67 4.96 15.13 3.92
C THR A 67 3.72 14.36 4.40
N LEU A 68 2.59 14.57 3.72
CA LEU A 68 1.41 13.72 3.85
C LEU A 68 1.54 12.54 2.87
N SER A 69 1.66 11.34 3.42
CA SER A 69 1.62 10.08 2.66
C SER A 69 0.25 9.44 2.82
N VAL A 70 -0.37 9.08 1.69
CA VAL A 70 -1.64 8.35 1.64
C VAL A 70 -1.46 7.09 0.81
N VAL A 71 -1.86 5.94 1.35
CA VAL A 71 -1.87 4.65 0.67
C VAL A 71 -3.31 4.16 0.62
N THR A 72 -3.77 3.77 -0.56
CA THR A 72 -5.10 3.22 -0.77
C THR A 72 -5.09 2.27 -1.97
N ALA A 73 -6.25 1.71 -2.30
CA ALA A 73 -6.51 1.05 -3.56
C ALA A 73 -7.59 1.82 -4.34
N ASP A 74 -7.63 1.65 -5.65
CA ASP A 74 -8.70 2.14 -6.50
C ASP A 74 -9.94 1.23 -6.44
N HIS A 75 -9.74 -0.08 -6.31
CA HIS A 75 -10.77 -1.09 -6.04
C HIS A 75 -10.15 -2.36 -5.43
N SER A 76 -10.99 -3.36 -5.15
CA SER A 76 -10.54 -4.69 -4.69
C SER A 76 -10.64 -5.72 -5.82
N HIS A 77 -10.56 -7.00 -5.47
CA HIS A 77 -10.74 -8.18 -6.33
C HIS A 77 -11.65 -9.20 -5.65
N VAL A 78 -12.20 -10.16 -6.39
CA VAL A 78 -12.93 -11.30 -5.80
C VAL A 78 -11.98 -12.35 -5.23
N PHE A 79 -10.83 -11.90 -4.71
CA PHE A 79 -9.82 -12.67 -4.02
C PHE A 79 -10.28 -12.95 -2.59
N SER A 80 -10.08 -14.18 -2.14
CA SER A 80 -10.36 -14.58 -0.77
C SER A 80 -9.22 -15.40 -0.19
N PHE A 81 -8.98 -15.19 1.09
CA PHE A 81 -8.08 -16.01 1.89
C PHE A 81 -8.87 -16.61 3.05
N GLY A 82 -8.91 -17.94 3.10
CA GLY A 82 -9.71 -18.67 4.07
C GLY A 82 -9.14 -20.04 4.39
N GLY A 83 -10.04 -20.94 4.81
CA GLY A 83 -9.66 -22.23 5.39
C GLY A 83 -9.18 -22.10 6.84
N HIS A 84 -8.96 -23.25 7.49
CA HIS A 84 -8.55 -23.34 8.90
C HIS A 84 -7.10 -23.80 9.02
N SER A 85 -6.20 -23.15 8.26
CA SER A 85 -4.78 -23.45 8.29
C SER A 85 -4.12 -22.96 9.57
N TYR A 86 -3.15 -23.74 10.08
CA TYR A 86 -2.38 -23.36 11.27
C TYR A 86 -1.51 -22.13 11.01
N ARG A 87 -1.19 -21.40 12.10
CA ARG A 87 -0.23 -20.31 12.07
C ARG A 87 1.11 -20.79 11.50
N GLY A 88 1.63 -20.04 10.53
CA GLY A 88 2.90 -20.37 9.85
C GLY A 88 2.72 -21.18 8.57
N ASN A 89 1.50 -21.63 8.24
CA ASN A 89 1.23 -22.16 6.91
C ASN A 89 1.38 -21.06 5.84
N SER A 90 1.82 -21.43 4.65
CA SER A 90 1.93 -20.51 3.53
C SER A 90 0.56 -19.95 3.15
N VAL A 91 0.50 -18.64 2.86
CA VAL A 91 -0.72 -17.97 2.35
C VAL A 91 -1.19 -18.61 1.04
N LEU A 92 -0.24 -19.07 0.23
CA LEU A 92 -0.49 -19.75 -1.05
C LEU A 92 -0.51 -21.28 -0.92
N GLY A 93 -0.40 -21.79 0.30
CA GLY A 93 -0.36 -23.21 0.60
C GLY A 93 -1.72 -23.88 0.50
N VAL A 94 -1.70 -25.18 0.72
CA VAL A 94 -2.89 -26.03 0.80
C VAL A 94 -3.50 -25.92 2.19
N SER A 95 -4.84 -25.93 2.25
CA SER A 95 -5.56 -25.97 3.51
C SER A 95 -5.36 -27.31 4.22
N TYR A 96 -5.32 -27.27 5.55
CA TYR A 96 -5.20 -28.48 6.36
C TYR A 96 -6.41 -29.42 6.18
N SER A 97 -7.61 -28.86 6.05
CA SER A 97 -8.85 -29.62 5.88
C SER A 97 -9.06 -30.03 4.42
N LYS A 98 -9.70 -31.18 4.21
CA LYS A 98 -10.24 -31.56 2.91
C LYS A 98 -11.59 -30.88 2.69
N ALA A 99 -11.93 -30.58 1.44
CA ALA A 99 -13.27 -30.15 1.06
C ALA A 99 -14.25 -31.33 1.10
N GLU A 100 -15.54 -31.06 0.90
CA GLU A 100 -16.61 -32.06 0.94
C GLU A 100 -16.45 -33.16 -0.12
N ASP A 101 -15.76 -32.87 -1.22
CA ASP A 101 -15.41 -33.83 -2.28
C ASP A 101 -14.20 -34.72 -1.94
N GLY A 102 -13.68 -34.63 -0.70
CA GLY A 102 -12.54 -35.40 -0.20
C GLY A 102 -11.17 -34.93 -0.71
N LYS A 103 -11.12 -33.83 -1.49
CA LYS A 103 -9.90 -33.31 -2.09
C LYS A 103 -9.39 -32.07 -1.36
N SER A 104 -8.08 -31.85 -1.43
CA SER A 104 -7.40 -30.66 -0.91
C SER A 104 -7.76 -29.42 -1.74
N PHE A 105 -7.66 -28.25 -1.12
CA PHE A 105 -7.88 -26.94 -1.74
C PHE A 105 -6.89 -25.93 -1.15
N THR A 106 -6.62 -24.83 -1.85
CA THR A 106 -5.68 -23.78 -1.39
C THR A 106 -6.34 -22.80 -0.43
N ASN A 107 -5.55 -22.18 0.44
CA ASN A 107 -6.06 -21.13 1.35
C ASN A 107 -6.50 -19.88 0.58
N ALA A 108 -5.82 -19.58 -0.53
CA ALA A 108 -6.18 -18.53 -1.47
C ALA A 108 -7.09 -19.08 -2.58
N LEU A 109 -8.20 -18.39 -2.84
CA LEU A 109 -9.20 -18.72 -3.86
C LEU A 109 -9.77 -17.44 -4.50
N TYR A 110 -10.37 -17.57 -5.68
CA TYR A 110 -11.12 -16.49 -6.33
C TYR A 110 -12.60 -16.83 -6.49
N GLY A 111 -13.45 -15.81 -6.52
CA GLY A 111 -14.87 -15.97 -6.87
C GLY A 111 -15.05 -16.39 -8.33
N ASN A 112 -14.31 -15.78 -9.25
CA ASN A 112 -14.33 -16.08 -10.68
C ASN A 112 -12.92 -15.95 -11.28
N GLY A 113 -12.74 -16.31 -12.55
CA GLY A 113 -11.47 -16.14 -13.26
C GLY A 113 -10.91 -17.40 -13.91
N PRO A 114 -9.67 -17.33 -14.42
CA PRO A 114 -9.11 -18.34 -15.32
C PRO A 114 -8.68 -19.62 -14.60
N GLY A 115 -8.65 -19.62 -13.27
CA GLY A 115 -8.31 -20.79 -12.46
C GLY A 115 -9.45 -21.80 -12.27
N TYR A 116 -10.66 -21.55 -12.79
CA TYR A 116 -11.71 -22.56 -12.81
C TYR A 116 -11.27 -23.77 -13.67
N GLN A 117 -11.30 -24.97 -13.09
CA GLN A 117 -10.90 -26.19 -13.80
C GLN A 117 -11.74 -27.39 -13.39
N ILE A 118 -12.08 -28.22 -14.38
CA ILE A 118 -12.69 -29.54 -14.21
C ILE A 118 -11.83 -30.55 -14.99
N VAL A 119 -11.28 -31.52 -14.27
CA VAL A 119 -10.46 -32.61 -14.83
C VAL A 119 -11.19 -33.93 -14.63
N ASN A 120 -11.43 -34.65 -15.72
CA ASN A 120 -12.21 -35.91 -15.71
C ASN A 120 -13.57 -35.77 -15.00
N GLY A 121 -14.27 -34.65 -15.24
CA GLY A 121 -15.58 -34.39 -14.66
C GLY A 121 -15.59 -33.97 -13.19
N THR A 122 -14.42 -33.76 -12.57
CA THR A 122 -14.34 -33.35 -11.16
C THR A 122 -13.32 -32.22 -10.93
N ARG A 123 -13.44 -31.51 -9.80
CA ARG A 123 -12.44 -30.53 -9.36
C ARG A 123 -11.06 -31.21 -9.19
N PRO A 124 -9.95 -30.64 -9.68
CA PRO A 124 -8.63 -31.24 -9.48
C PRO A 124 -8.22 -31.18 -7.99
N ASP A 125 -7.54 -32.23 -7.52
CA ASP A 125 -6.95 -32.26 -6.17
C ASP A 125 -5.68 -31.40 -6.14
N MET A 126 -5.42 -30.73 -5.01
CA MET A 126 -4.31 -29.79 -4.86
C MET A 126 -3.24 -30.32 -3.91
N ASN A 127 -1.99 -29.95 -4.15
CA ASN A 127 -0.87 -30.21 -3.26
C ASN A 127 0.11 -29.03 -3.27
N GLU A 128 1.08 -29.03 -2.35
CA GLU A 128 2.05 -27.94 -2.20
C GLU A 128 2.91 -27.72 -3.44
N THR A 129 3.27 -28.78 -4.17
CA THR A 129 4.06 -28.64 -5.41
C THR A 129 3.31 -27.84 -6.47
N ILE A 130 2.00 -28.04 -6.58
CA ILE A 130 1.14 -27.30 -7.50
C ILE A 130 0.93 -25.88 -6.98
N SER A 131 0.49 -25.73 -5.72
CA SER A 131 0.04 -24.44 -5.20
C SER A 131 1.16 -23.40 -5.03
N THR A 132 2.41 -23.85 -4.91
CA THR A 132 3.59 -22.97 -4.75
C THR A 132 4.25 -22.56 -6.07
N SER A 133 3.81 -23.11 -7.21
CA SER A 133 4.31 -22.75 -8.54
C SER A 133 4.03 -21.29 -8.89
N ASP A 134 4.95 -20.66 -9.65
CA ASP A 134 4.80 -19.28 -10.14
C ASP A 134 3.63 -19.12 -11.13
N ASP A 135 3.27 -20.19 -11.81
CA ASP A 135 2.20 -20.20 -12.82
C ASP A 135 0.89 -20.77 -12.31
N TYR A 136 0.79 -21.08 -11.01
CA TYR A 136 -0.44 -21.62 -10.45
C TYR A 136 -1.57 -20.59 -10.47
N LEU A 137 -2.68 -20.97 -11.09
CA LEU A 137 -3.94 -20.24 -11.05
C LEU A 137 -4.79 -20.78 -9.91
N GLN A 138 -5.06 -19.97 -8.88
CA GLN A 138 -5.93 -20.39 -7.78
C GLN A 138 -7.31 -20.76 -8.31
N GLN A 139 -7.90 -21.82 -7.73
CA GLN A 139 -9.22 -22.27 -8.14
C GLN A 139 -10.26 -21.14 -8.00
N ALA A 140 -11.17 -21.08 -8.97
CA ALA A 140 -12.27 -20.12 -9.02
C ALA A 140 -13.62 -20.82 -9.15
N ALA A 141 -14.72 -20.16 -8.74
CA ALA A 141 -16.06 -20.75 -8.82
C ALA A 141 -16.75 -20.56 -10.19
N VAL A 142 -16.51 -19.43 -10.85
CA VAL A 142 -17.04 -19.12 -12.19
C VAL A 142 -15.91 -18.95 -13.21
N PRO A 143 -15.91 -19.68 -14.34
CA PRO A 143 -14.87 -19.55 -15.35
C PRO A 143 -14.97 -18.21 -16.09
N LEU A 144 -13.88 -17.47 -16.13
CA LEU A 144 -13.69 -16.28 -16.96
C LEU A 144 -12.24 -16.24 -17.45
N ASP A 145 -11.98 -15.59 -18.59
CA ASP A 145 -10.60 -15.41 -19.09
C ASP A 145 -9.78 -14.45 -18.21
N SER A 146 -10.47 -13.54 -17.52
CA SER A 146 -9.93 -12.61 -16.54
C SER A 146 -10.83 -12.61 -15.32
N GLU A 147 -10.24 -12.70 -14.14
CA GLU A 147 -10.96 -12.46 -12.88
C GLU A 147 -11.49 -11.02 -12.83
N THR A 148 -12.54 -10.75 -12.05
CA THR A 148 -13.18 -9.43 -11.96
C THR A 148 -12.78 -8.66 -10.70
N HIS A 149 -12.80 -7.33 -10.77
CA HIS A 149 -12.67 -6.49 -9.57
C HIS A 149 -13.73 -6.83 -8.50
N GLY A 150 -13.37 -6.55 -7.25
CA GLY A 150 -14.24 -6.52 -6.08
C GLY A 150 -14.76 -5.10 -5.85
N SER A 151 -15.97 -4.99 -5.31
CA SER A 151 -16.68 -3.71 -5.11
C SER A 151 -16.87 -3.36 -3.63
N GLU A 152 -16.26 -4.12 -2.73
CA GLU A 152 -16.22 -3.79 -1.32
C GLU A 152 -15.28 -2.61 -1.04
N ASP A 153 -15.52 -1.93 0.08
CA ASP A 153 -14.71 -0.81 0.54
C ASP A 153 -13.23 -1.21 0.66
N VAL A 154 -12.34 -0.31 0.23
CA VAL A 154 -10.89 -0.46 0.35
C VAL A 154 -10.33 0.46 1.44
N ALA A 155 -9.20 0.06 2.02
CA ALA A 155 -8.57 0.81 3.09
C ALA A 155 -7.92 2.11 2.59
N ILE A 156 -7.86 3.10 3.49
CA ILE A 156 -7.03 4.29 3.34
C ILE A 156 -6.11 4.36 4.56
N PHE A 157 -4.81 4.38 4.33
CA PHE A 157 -3.79 4.63 5.35
C PHE A 157 -3.19 6.01 5.11
N ALA A 158 -3.09 6.83 6.16
CA ALA A 158 -2.53 8.18 6.04
C ALA A 158 -1.53 8.46 7.16
N LYS A 159 -0.47 9.19 6.83
CA LYS A 159 0.57 9.62 7.78
C LYS A 159 1.13 10.98 7.38
N GLY A 160 1.31 11.88 8.35
CA GLY A 160 1.86 13.23 8.13
C GLY A 160 0.85 14.36 8.41
N PRO A 161 1.11 15.59 7.92
CA PRO A 161 0.25 16.74 8.13
C PRO A 161 -1.18 16.46 7.68
N MET A 162 -2.15 16.76 8.54
CA MET A 162 -3.59 16.53 8.29
C MET A 162 -4.02 15.07 8.10
N ALA A 163 -3.16 14.07 8.37
CA ALA A 163 -3.53 12.67 8.26
C ALA A 163 -4.72 12.25 9.14
N HIS A 164 -4.98 12.98 10.24
CA HIS A 164 -6.14 12.77 11.12
C HIS A 164 -7.49 13.03 10.44
N LEU A 165 -7.52 13.68 9.27
CA LEU A 165 -8.74 13.85 8.47
C LEU A 165 -9.20 12.54 7.82
N PHE A 166 -8.33 11.55 7.66
CA PHE A 166 -8.68 10.26 7.09
C PHE A 166 -9.24 9.35 8.20
N HIS A 167 -10.56 9.36 8.36
CA HIS A 167 -11.27 8.59 9.40
C HIS A 167 -12.63 8.09 8.92
N GLY A 168 -13.14 7.05 9.58
CA GLY A 168 -14.48 6.51 9.32
C GLY A 168 -14.61 5.86 7.95
N VAL A 169 -15.80 5.96 7.36
CA VAL A 169 -16.12 5.52 5.99
C VAL A 169 -16.31 6.77 5.14
N GLN A 170 -15.64 6.84 4.01
CA GLN A 170 -15.60 8.01 3.14
C GLN A 170 -15.80 7.59 1.69
N GLU A 171 -16.36 8.49 0.89
CA GLU A 171 -16.34 8.38 -0.57
C GLU A 171 -14.89 8.44 -1.08
N GLN A 172 -14.54 7.69 -2.12
CA GLN A 172 -13.16 7.66 -2.63
C GLN A 172 -12.68 9.04 -3.11
N SER A 173 -13.58 9.88 -3.62
CA SER A 173 -13.27 11.26 -4.01
C SER A 173 -12.74 12.11 -2.83
N TYR A 174 -13.07 11.75 -1.59
CA TYR A 174 -12.58 12.41 -0.38
C TYR A 174 -11.05 12.44 -0.31
N ILE A 175 -10.37 11.40 -0.83
CA ILE A 175 -8.91 11.30 -0.80
C ILE A 175 -8.27 12.52 -1.49
N ALA A 176 -8.74 12.84 -2.69
CA ALA A 176 -8.25 13.99 -3.45
C ALA A 176 -8.51 15.31 -2.71
N HIS A 177 -9.70 15.46 -2.13
CA HIS A 177 -10.07 16.67 -1.39
C HIS A 177 -9.23 16.85 -0.11
N ALA A 178 -9.01 15.79 0.66
CA ALA A 178 -8.21 15.84 1.88
C ALA A 178 -6.73 16.13 1.58
N MET A 179 -6.17 15.52 0.52
CA MET A 179 -4.82 15.83 0.06
C MET A 179 -4.69 17.28 -0.42
N ALA A 180 -5.68 17.77 -1.19
CA ALA A 180 -5.70 19.14 -1.68
C ALA A 180 -5.79 20.16 -0.53
N TYR A 181 -6.61 19.87 0.47
CA TYR A 181 -6.72 20.68 1.69
C TYR A 181 -5.41 20.71 2.47
N ALA A 182 -4.78 19.56 2.69
CA ALA A 182 -3.51 19.46 3.41
C ALA A 182 -2.36 20.23 2.75
N ALA A 183 -2.38 20.33 1.43
CA ALA A 183 -1.39 21.06 0.64
C ALA A 183 -1.79 22.51 0.31
N CYS A 184 -2.96 22.98 0.78
CA CYS A 184 -3.49 24.32 0.48
C CYS A 184 -3.58 24.64 -1.02
N ILE A 185 -3.86 23.62 -1.85
CA ILE A 185 -4.05 23.78 -3.29
C ILE A 185 -5.53 23.93 -3.62
N GLU A 186 -5.85 24.47 -4.79
CA GLU A 186 -7.23 24.70 -5.23
C GLU A 186 -8.12 23.44 -5.05
N PRO A 187 -9.36 23.56 -4.54
CA PRO A 187 -10.08 24.79 -4.16
C PRO A 187 -9.79 25.30 -2.73
N TYR A 188 -8.79 24.77 -2.04
CA TYR A 188 -8.52 25.00 -0.62
C TYR A 188 -7.37 25.97 -0.34
N THR A 189 -7.15 26.97 -1.19
CA THR A 189 -6.07 27.96 -1.00
C THR A 189 -6.22 28.79 0.27
N ASN A 190 -7.44 28.88 0.83
CA ASN A 190 -7.74 29.55 2.10
C ASN A 190 -7.68 28.60 3.31
N CYS A 191 -6.91 27.51 3.20
CA CYS A 191 -6.65 26.57 4.29
C CYS A 191 -6.20 27.35 5.56
N GLN A 192 -6.73 26.98 6.73
CA GLN A 192 -6.33 27.57 8.00
C GLN A 192 -5.30 26.65 8.67
N LEU A 193 -4.20 26.36 7.97
CA LEU A 193 -3.11 25.56 8.51
C LEU A 193 -2.11 26.49 9.19
N GLU A 194 -1.85 26.26 10.48
CA GLU A 194 -0.73 26.91 11.14
C GLU A 194 0.57 26.46 10.45
N ASN A 195 1.45 27.41 10.13
CA ASN A 195 2.75 27.10 9.55
C ASN A 195 3.63 26.38 10.58
N TYR A 196 3.49 25.06 10.73
CA TYR A 196 4.39 24.22 11.52
C TYR A 196 5.82 24.16 10.93
N ALA A 197 6.03 24.74 9.76
CA ALA A 197 7.35 24.92 9.13
C ALA A 197 8.20 26.06 9.72
N ILE A 198 7.90 26.58 10.91
CA ILE A 198 8.87 27.36 11.67
C ILE A 198 9.78 26.38 12.39
N CYS A 199 10.76 25.85 11.65
CA CYS A 199 12.05 25.52 12.23
C CYS A 199 12.53 26.82 12.88
N THR A 200 12.31 26.96 14.19
CA THR A 200 12.96 27.97 15.00
C THR A 200 14.45 27.72 14.82
N LYS A 201 15.07 28.43 13.88
CA LYS A 201 16.49 28.75 13.98
C LYS A 201 16.63 29.38 15.35
N PHE A 202 17.02 28.58 16.34
CA PHE A 202 17.58 29.09 17.57
C PHE A 202 18.75 29.96 17.11
N SER A 203 18.50 31.27 17.04
CA SER A 203 19.51 32.22 16.66
C SER A 203 20.64 32.03 17.67
N LEU A 204 21.83 31.69 17.20
CA LEU A 204 23.04 31.61 18.03
C LEU A 204 23.22 32.88 18.89
N VAL A 205 22.62 33.99 18.48
CA VAL A 205 22.55 35.25 19.22
C VAL A 205 21.84 35.10 20.58
N VAL A 206 20.75 34.33 20.68
CA VAL A 206 20.02 34.11 21.95
C VAL A 206 20.84 33.23 22.90
N LEU A 207 21.56 32.23 22.38
CA LEU A 207 22.47 31.40 23.18
C LEU A 207 23.66 32.24 23.70
N MET A 208 24.26 33.07 22.85
CA MET A 208 25.37 33.95 23.22
C MET A 208 24.98 35.02 24.24
N LEU A 209 23.77 35.58 24.17
CA LEU A 209 23.27 36.56 25.14
C LEU A 209 23.09 35.93 26.54
N SER A 210 22.66 34.67 26.62
CA SER A 210 22.52 33.95 27.91
C SER A 210 23.87 33.62 28.58
N LEU A 211 24.94 33.47 27.79
CA LEU A 211 26.32 33.26 28.26
C LEU A 211 27.01 34.56 28.71
N LEU A 212 26.64 35.72 28.16
CA LEU A 212 27.16 37.00 28.65
C LEU A 212 26.55 37.42 29.99
N SER A 213 25.27 37.14 30.22
CA SER A 213 24.60 37.47 31.50
C SER A 213 25.11 36.67 32.70
N SER A 214 25.72 35.51 32.48
CA SER A 214 26.28 34.69 33.56
C SER A 214 27.73 35.08 33.93
N LEU A 215 28.47 35.77 33.05
CA LEU A 215 29.80 36.30 33.37
C LEU A 215 29.76 37.59 34.20
N THR A 216 28.70 38.40 34.10
CA THR A 216 28.58 39.66 34.87
C THR A 216 28.19 39.47 36.34
N THR A 217 27.84 38.25 36.76
CA THR A 217 27.50 37.90 38.15
C THR A 217 28.69 37.35 38.96
N LEU A 218 29.89 37.32 38.39
CA LEU A 218 31.10 36.74 38.99
C LEU A 218 32.27 37.74 39.18
N MET A 219 31.99 39.05 39.18
CA MET A 219 32.93 40.10 39.64
C MET A 219 32.32 40.94 40.75
#